data_AF-A0AAW3IRH0-F1
#
_entry.id   AF-A0AAW3IRH0-F1
#
_cell.length_a   1.000
_cell.length_b   1.000
_cell.length_c   1.000
_cell.angle_alpha   90.00
_cell.angle_beta   90.00
_cell.angle_gamma   90.00
#
_symmetry.space_group_name_H-M   'P 1'
#
loop_
_entity.id
_entity.type
_entity.pdbx_description
1 polymer ?
#
loop_
_entity_poly.entity_id
_entity_poly.type
_entity_poly.pdbx_seq_one_letter_code
_entity_poly.pdbx_strand_id
1 'polypeptide(L)' 'MLLSGSHTDTWVSAERVTQTADYFEQLGASVHLEIFAEREHRIARSEIDLARGLITASFAVSHKEVAHV' A
#
# COMPACT_ATOMS: atom_id res chain seq x y z
N MET A 1 -2.33 -4.70 -1.76
CA MET A 1 -1.43 -4.43 -0.61
C MET A 1 -0.91 -3.00 -0.73
N LEU A 2 -0.75 -2.26 0.36
CA LEU A 2 -0.13 -0.92 0.35
C LEU A 2 1.25 -0.99 0.99
N LEU A 3 2.26 -0.47 0.30
CA LEU A 3 3.61 -0.24 0.83
C LEU A 3 3.97 1.23 0.62
N SER A 4 4.49 1.88 1.66
CA SER A 4 4.99 3.25 1.56
C SER A 4 6.38 3.38 2.19
N GLY A 5 7.15 4.35 1.71
CA GLY A 5 8.52 4.59 2.17
C GLY A 5 8.98 6.00 1.82
N SER A 6 10.22 6.33 2.16
CA SER A 6 10.80 7.65 1.89
C SER A 6 12.28 7.56 1.58
N HIS A 7 12.76 8.41 0.67
CA HIS A 7 14.19 8.48 0.34
C HIS A 7 15.05 8.99 1.49
N THR A 8 14.46 9.73 2.44
CA THR A 8 15.17 10.26 3.62
C THR A 8 14.93 9.45 4.90
N ASP A 9 14.27 8.29 4.79
CA ASP A 9 14.05 7.40 5.93
C ASP A 9 15.36 6.66 6.26
N THR A 10 15.94 6.99 7.41
CA THR A 10 17.23 6.43 7.85
C THR A 10 17.09 5.04 8.50
N TRP A 11 15.86 4.59 8.75
CA TRP A 11 15.60 3.31 9.41
C TRP A 11 15.33 2.22 8.35
N VAL A 12 14.57 2.57 7.32
CA VAL A 12 14.22 1.66 6.23
C VAL A 12 14.40 2.40 4.90
N SER A 13 15.38 1.98 4.11
CA SER A 13 15.64 2.61 2.81
C SER A 13 14.48 2.41 1.83
N ALA A 14 14.19 3.43 1.03
CA ALA A 14 13.21 3.35 -0.06
C ALA A 14 13.50 2.19 -1.03
N GLU A 15 14.78 1.87 -1.26
CA GLU A 15 15.18 0.74 -2.08
C GLU A 15 14.62 -0.59 -1.55
N ARG A 16 14.71 -0.85 -0.24
CA ARG A 16 14.19 -2.08 0.36
C ARG A 16 12.67 -2.17 0.25
N VAL A 17 11.98 -1.04 0.38
CA VAL A 17 10.52 -0.97 0.19
C VAL A 17 10.16 -1.30 -1.26
N THR A 18 10.90 -0.75 -2.22
CA THR A 18 10.71 -0.98 -3.66
C THR A 18 10.96 -2.44 -4.03
N GLN A 19 12.10 -3.02 -3.60
CA GLN A 19 12.44 -4.43 -3.83
C GLN A 19 11.38 -5.38 -3.25
N THR A 20 10.83 -5.03 -2.08
CA THR A 20 9.76 -5.82 -1.47
C THR A 20 8.48 -5.75 -2.29
N ALA A 21 8.11 -4.55 -2.79
CA ALA A 21 6.96 -4.37 -3.67
C ALA A 21 7.09 -5.20 -4.95
N ASP A 22 8.24 -5.07 -5.64
CA ASP A 22 8.52 -5.81 -6.88
C ASP A 22 8.42 -7.33 -6.66
N TYR A 23 8.94 -7.83 -5.55
CA TYR A 23 8.87 -9.25 -5.21
C TYR A 23 7.42 -9.72 -5.01
N PHE A 24 6.58 -8.93 -4.32
CA PHE A 24 5.16 -9.26 -4.16
C PHE A 24 4.40 -9.24 -5.49
N GLU A 25 4.70 -8.29 -6.38
CA GLU A 25 4.10 -8.25 -7.71
C GLU A 25 4.49 -9.47 -8.54
N GLN A 26 5.75 -9.91 -8.48
CA GLN A 26 6.21 -11.14 -9.14
C GLN A 26 5.47 -12.39 -8.64
N LEU A 27 5.03 -12.40 -7.38
CA LEU A 27 4.20 -13.46 -6.81
C LEU A 27 2.70 -13.32 -7.15
N GLY A 28 2.32 -12.34 -7.96
CA GLY A 28 0.96 -12.11 -8.41
C GLY A 28 0.11 -11.25 -7.46
N ALA A 29 0.70 -10.60 -6.46
CA ALA A 29 -0.02 -9.64 -5.63
C ALA A 29 -0.20 -8.32 -6.39
N SER A 30 -1.35 -7.66 -6.17
CA SER A 30 -1.51 -6.25 -6.56
C SER A 30 -0.95 -5.36 -5.44
N VAL A 31 0.11 -4.62 -5.74
CA VAL A 31 0.79 -3.72 -4.81
C VAL A 31 0.54 -2.27 -5.22
N HIS A 32 0.23 -1.42 -4.24
CA HIS A 32 0.26 0.02 -4.37
C HIS A 32 1.50 0.51 -3.63
N LEU A 33 2.47 1.09 -4.36
CA LEU A 33 3.72 1.59 -3.82
C LEU A 33 3.73 3.12 -3.86
N GLU A 34 4.01 3.76 -2.73
CA GLU A 34 4.21 5.21 -2.63
C GLU A 34 5.54 5.54 -1.94
N ILE A 35 6.45 6.21 -2.65
CA ILE A 35 7.74 6.66 -2.11
C ILE A 35 7.77 8.19 -2.04
N PHE A 36 7.92 8.72 -0.83
CA PHE A 36 8.04 10.15 -0.59
C PHE A 36 9.47 10.66 -0.86
N ALA A 37 9.57 11.88 -1.40
CA ALA A 37 10.85 12.56 -1.63
C ALA A 37 11.58 12.82 -0.30
N GLU A 38 10.92 13.47 0.66
CA GLU A 38 11.48 13.80 1.97
C GLU A 38 10.44 13.60 3.07
N ARG A 39 10.69 12.61 3.93
CA ARG A 39 9.88 12.27 5.11
C ARG A 39 10.76 11.50 6.09
N GLU A 40 10.79 11.91 7.35
CA GLU A 40 11.37 11.10 8.44
C GLU A 40 10.63 9.76 8.57
N HIS A 41 11.07 8.86 9.46
CA HIS A 41 10.35 7.62 9.77
C HIS A 41 9.05 7.89 10.57
N ARG A 42 8.08 8.57 9.94
CA ARG A 42 6.80 8.99 10.52
C ARG A 42 5.69 8.86 9.49
N ILE A 43 4.52 8.40 9.91
CA ILE A 43 3.37 8.27 9.00
C ILE A 43 2.73 9.63 8.74
N ALA A 44 2.63 10.02 7.47
CA ALA A 44 1.92 11.22 7.04
C ALA A 44 0.39 11.02 7.02
N ARG A 45 -0.36 12.11 7.11
CA ARG A 45 -1.83 12.04 7.10
C ARG A 45 -2.37 11.48 5.78
N SER A 46 -1.75 11.83 4.66
CA SER A 46 -2.07 11.29 3.33
C SER A 46 -1.97 9.77 3.28
N GLU A 47 -0.94 9.19 3.89
CA GLU A 47 -0.75 7.73 3.96
C GLU A 47 -1.91 7.05 4.71
N ILE A 48 -2.36 7.65 5.81
CA ILE A 48 -3.48 7.14 6.61
C ILE A 48 -4.78 7.17 5.79
N ASP A 49 -5.01 8.27 5.07
CA ASP A 49 -6.25 8.43 4.30
C ASP A 49 -6.26 7.50 3.07
N LEU A 50 -5.12 7.28 2.42
CA LEU A 50 -4.93 6.27 1.38
C LEU A 50 -5.19 4.85 1.90
N ALA A 51 -4.54 4.46 3.01
CA ALA A 51 -4.72 3.15 3.61
C ALA A 51 -6.19 2.91 3.98
N ARG A 52 -6.87 3.92 4.55
CA ARG A 52 -8.30 3.84 4.88
C ARG A 52 -9.15 3.60 3.63
N GLY A 53 -8.89 4.33 2.55
CA GLY A 53 -9.60 4.14 1.28
C GLY A 53 -9.48 2.73 0.73
N LEU A 54 -8.25 2.18 0.72
CA LEU A 54 -7.99 0.82 0.25
C LEU A 54 -8.66 -0.25 1.12
N ILE A 55 -8.62 -0.08 2.44
CA ILE A 55 -9.30 -0.98 3.39
C ILE A 55 -10.81 -0.96 3.13
N THR A 56 -11.43 0.22 3.10
CA THR A 56 -12.87 0.34 2.86
C THR A 56 -13.29 -0.27 1.52
N ALA A 57 -12.54 -0.01 0.44
CA ALA A 57 -12.80 -0.59 -0.87
C ALA A 57 -12.71 -2.13 -0.86
N SER A 58 -11.78 -2.71 -0.10
CA SER A 58 -11.60 -4.16 0.00
C SER A 58 -12.80 -4.88 0.63
N PHE A 59 -13.54 -4.21 1.51
CA PHE A 59 -14.74 -4.76 2.15
C PHE A 59 -16.05 -4.41 1.41
N ALA A 60 -16.04 -3.39 0.55
CA ALA A 60 -17.23 -2.98 -0.20
C ALA A 60 -17.68 -4.00 -1.26
N VAL A 61 -16.80 -4.93 -1.68
CA VAL A 61 -17.06 -5.89 -2.77
C VAL A 61 -17.90 -7.11 -2.31
N SER A 62 -18.30 -7.22 -1.03
CA SER A 62 -19.03 -8.40 -0.52
C SER A 62 -20.57 -8.35 -0.63
N HIS A 63 -21.16 -7.37 -1.33
CA HIS A 63 -22.64 -7.23 -1.47
C HIS A 63 -23.15 -7.36 -2.91
N LYS A 64 -22.54 -8.19 -3.76
CA LYS A 64 -23.27 -8.73 -4.92
C LYS A 64 -23.86 -10.07 -4.54
N GLU A 65 -25.16 -10.03 -4.23
CA GLU A 65 -26.06 -11.17 -4.09
C GLU A 65 -25.73 -12.27 -5.09
N VAL A 66 -25.47 -13.47 -4.58
CA VAL A 66 -25.62 -14.67 -5.38
C VAL A 66 -27.11 -14.98 -5.40
N ALA A 67 -27.85 -14.28 -6.25
CA ALA A 67 -29.18 -14.72 -6.67
C ALA A 67 -28.99 -15.94 -7.58
N HIS A 68 -28.95 -17.13 -6.98
CA HIS A 68 -29.18 -18.37 -7.71
C HIS A 68 -30.66 -18.41 -8.10
N VAL A 69 -30.94 -18.22 -9.39
CA VAL A 69 -32.19 -18.62 -10.05
C VAL A 69 -32.00 -20.01 -10.62
#